data_AF-A0A963THE6-F1
#
_entry.id   AF-A0A963THE6-F1
#
_cell.length_a   1.000
_cell.length_b   1.000
_cell.length_c   1.000
_cell.angle_alpha   90.00
_cell.angle_beta   90.00
_cell.angle_gamma   90.00
#
_symmetry.space_group_name_H-M   'P 1'
#
loop_
_entity.id
_entity.type
_entity.pdbx_description
1 polymer ?
#
loop_
_entity_poly.entity_id
_entity_poly.type
_entity_poly.pdbx_seq_one_letter_code
_entity_poly.pdbx_strand_id
1 'polypeptide(L)'
;MVPAGQHCKKFGGNGATPALTVSGIPAGANAIIVELNDATYQPLSYDGGHGKIGFWITGGGQATLRAVPGGTKAMPAGVFLEAKNRATGGWASEGYLPPCSGGNGNMYFADVKAVYKAKSDGEASKLLAQGRIDLGKY
;
A
#
# COMPACT_ATOMS: atom_id res chain seq x y z
N MET A 1 6.58 15.73 -1.99
CA MET A 1 7.68 15.22 -1.15
C MET A 1 7.06 14.38 -0.05
N VAL A 2 7.68 13.26 0.32
CA VAL A 2 7.22 12.45 1.46
C VAL A 2 7.42 13.25 2.76
N PRO A 3 6.43 13.32 3.65
CA PRO A 3 6.55 14.10 4.89
C PRO A 3 7.69 13.63 5.79
N ALA A 4 8.28 14.55 6.57
CA ALA A 4 9.35 14.22 7.51
C ALA A 4 8.90 13.13 8.50
N GLY A 5 9.80 12.16 8.76
CA GLY A 5 9.52 11.02 9.65
C GLY A 5 8.70 9.89 9.01
N GLN A 6 8.16 10.09 7.79
CA GLN A 6 7.43 9.06 7.06
C GLN A 6 8.33 8.10 6.26
N HIS A 7 9.64 8.20 6.43
CA HIS A 7 10.62 7.26 5.89
C HIS A 7 10.91 6.09 6.85
N CYS A 8 11.77 5.17 6.43
CA CYS A 8 12.05 3.94 7.18
C CYS A 8 12.91 4.17 8.42
N LYS A 9 12.81 3.23 9.38
CA LYS A 9 13.58 3.22 10.64
C LYS A 9 15.09 3.26 10.46
N LYS A 10 15.61 2.69 9.36
CA LYS A 10 17.05 2.69 9.06
C LYS A 10 17.64 4.10 9.01
N PHE A 11 16.85 5.09 8.59
CA PHE A 11 17.26 6.50 8.54
C PHE A 11 16.52 7.35 9.60
N GLY A 12 16.07 6.74 10.69
CA GLY A 12 15.44 7.42 11.84
C GLY A 12 13.95 7.75 11.67
N GLY A 13 13.28 7.24 10.64
CA GLY A 13 11.84 7.43 10.43
C GLY A 13 10.98 6.36 11.09
N ASN A 14 9.67 6.56 11.09
CA ASN A 14 8.68 5.56 11.53
C ASN A 14 7.43 5.62 10.65
N GLY A 15 7.65 5.53 9.33
CA GLY A 15 6.61 5.81 8.36
C GLY A 15 5.43 4.86 8.37
N ALA A 16 4.31 5.41 7.93
CA ALA A 16 3.06 4.73 7.66
C ALA A 16 2.68 4.93 6.18
N THR A 17 1.75 4.13 5.68
CA THR A 17 1.10 4.46 4.41
C THR A 17 0.42 5.83 4.52
N PRO A 18 0.32 6.60 3.43
CA PRO A 18 -0.48 7.82 3.43
C PRO A 18 -1.96 7.47 3.67
N ALA A 19 -2.68 8.38 4.35
CA ALA A 19 -4.14 8.33 4.33
C ALA A 19 -4.63 8.76 2.94
N LEU A 20 -5.57 8.02 2.38
CA LEU A 20 -6.08 8.24 1.03
C LEU A 20 -7.60 8.32 1.04
N THR A 21 -8.15 9.16 0.18
CA THR A 21 -9.58 9.15 -0.13
C THR A 21 -9.74 8.63 -1.55
N VAL A 22 -10.45 7.51 -1.71
CA VAL A 22 -10.66 6.83 -2.99
C VAL A 22 -12.13 6.95 -3.37
N SER A 23 -12.42 7.54 -4.53
CA SER A 23 -13.77 7.71 -5.07
C SER A 23 -13.98 6.88 -6.33
N GLY A 24 -15.24 6.75 -6.78
CA GLY A 24 -15.59 6.00 -7.98
C GLY A 24 -15.50 4.49 -7.78
N ILE A 25 -15.66 4.02 -6.54
CA ILE A 25 -15.57 2.61 -6.19
C ILE A 25 -16.76 1.86 -6.78
N PRO A 26 -16.55 0.80 -7.60
CA PRO A 26 -17.65 -0.01 -8.13
C PRO A 26 -18.50 -0.63 -7.02
N ALA A 27 -19.82 -0.71 -7.23
CA ALA A 27 -20.76 -1.27 -6.24
C ALA A 27 -20.42 -2.70 -5.83
N GLY A 28 -19.87 -3.50 -6.75
CA GLY A 28 -19.47 -4.89 -6.49
C GLY A 28 -18.15 -5.04 -5.71
N ALA A 29 -17.43 -3.96 -5.41
CA ALA A 29 -16.19 -4.06 -4.64
C ALA A 29 -16.49 -4.32 -3.16
N ASN A 30 -15.71 -5.19 -2.52
CA ASN A 30 -15.76 -5.41 -1.08
C ASN A 30 -14.42 -5.11 -0.39
N ALA A 31 -13.38 -4.79 -1.17
CA ALA A 31 -12.09 -4.38 -0.66
C ALA A 31 -11.38 -3.42 -1.62
N ILE A 32 -10.50 -2.61 -1.06
CA ILE A 32 -9.47 -1.86 -1.79
C ILE A 32 -8.10 -2.45 -1.45
N ILE A 33 -7.28 -2.76 -2.45
CA ILE A 33 -5.88 -3.15 -2.28
C ILE A 33 -5.01 -1.99 -2.77
N VAL A 34 -4.11 -1.51 -1.92
CA VAL A 34 -3.14 -0.47 -2.22
C VAL A 34 -1.77 -1.11 -2.36
N GLU A 35 -1.22 -1.07 -3.57
CA GLU A 35 0.11 -1.57 -3.89
C GLU A 35 1.09 -0.40 -3.90
N LEU A 36 2.01 -0.38 -2.92
CA LEU A 36 2.98 0.71 -2.80
C LEU A 36 4.28 0.34 -3.52
N ASN A 37 4.80 1.26 -4.33
CA ASN A 37 5.92 1.00 -5.23
C ASN A 37 6.90 2.18 -5.27
N ASP A 38 8.14 1.87 -5.69
CA ASP A 38 9.20 2.84 -5.96
C ASP A 38 9.57 2.78 -7.46
N ALA A 39 9.08 3.75 -8.24
CA ALA A 39 9.29 3.83 -9.68
C ALA A 39 10.76 3.87 -10.09
N THR A 40 11.62 4.35 -9.19
CA THR A 40 13.05 4.57 -9.44
C THR A 40 13.93 3.43 -8.93
N TYR A 41 13.35 2.45 -8.24
CA TYR A 41 14.06 1.27 -7.77
C TYR A 41 13.43 -0.01 -8.32
N GLN A 42 14.01 -0.52 -9.41
CA GLN A 42 13.47 -1.63 -10.22
C GLN A 42 13.00 -2.86 -9.42
N PRO A 43 13.70 -3.34 -8.38
CA PRO A 43 13.21 -4.50 -7.61
C PRO A 43 11.85 -4.29 -6.92
N LEU A 44 11.52 -3.04 -6.60
CA LEU A 44 10.31 -2.67 -5.85
C LEU A 44 9.38 -1.73 -6.65
N SER A 45 9.54 -1.66 -7.97
CA SER A 45 8.83 -0.71 -8.83
C SER A 45 7.46 -1.17 -9.34
N TYR A 46 7.02 -2.38 -8.98
CA TYR A 46 5.76 -2.95 -9.47
C TYR A 46 5.14 -3.92 -8.46
N ASP A 47 3.86 -4.24 -8.64
CA ASP A 47 3.15 -5.29 -7.88
C ASP A 47 3.30 -5.16 -6.36
N GLY A 48 3.28 -3.93 -5.83
CA GLY A 48 3.41 -3.66 -4.41
C GLY A 48 4.79 -4.02 -3.86
N GLY A 49 5.86 -3.55 -4.51
CA GLY A 49 7.23 -3.82 -4.07
C GLY A 49 7.49 -3.42 -2.62
N HIS A 50 6.91 -2.30 -2.18
CA HIS A 50 6.94 -1.85 -0.80
C HIS A 50 5.86 -2.50 0.08
N GLY A 51 5.04 -3.39 -0.46
CA GLY A 51 3.96 -4.08 0.24
C GLY A 51 2.58 -3.76 -0.35
N LYS A 52 1.62 -4.63 -0.04
CA LYS A 52 0.22 -4.52 -0.43
C LYS A 52 -0.65 -4.49 0.81
N ILE A 53 -1.40 -3.42 0.97
CA ILE A 53 -2.30 -3.22 2.12
C ILE A 53 -3.74 -3.26 1.62
N GLY A 54 -4.54 -4.13 2.22
CA GLY A 54 -5.95 -4.29 1.92
C GLY A 54 -6.84 -3.62 2.96
N PHE A 55 -7.95 -3.07 2.50
CA PHE A 55 -8.97 -2.44 3.32
C PHE A 55 -10.33 -3.04 2.97
N TRP A 56 -11.01 -3.61 3.95
CA TRP A 56 -12.40 -4.04 3.78
C TRP A 56 -13.30 -2.82 3.73
N ILE A 57 -14.16 -2.77 2.72
CA ILE A 57 -15.06 -1.65 2.46
C ILE A 57 -16.42 -2.13 1.99
N THR A 58 -17.40 -1.24 2.01
CA THR A 58 -18.62 -1.38 1.22
C THR A 58 -18.42 -0.67 -0.10
N GLY A 59 -18.64 -1.36 -1.22
CA GLY A 59 -18.55 -0.79 -2.56
C GLY A 59 -19.63 0.25 -2.84
N GLY A 60 -19.43 1.01 -3.92
CA GLY A 60 -20.35 2.07 -4.34
C GLY A 60 -20.02 3.40 -3.70
N GLY A 61 -19.32 4.25 -4.45
CA GLY A 61 -19.04 5.64 -4.03
C GLY A 61 -17.59 5.86 -3.61
N GLN A 62 -17.37 6.17 -2.33
CA GLN A 62 -16.08 6.61 -1.80
C GLN A 62 -15.73 5.92 -0.49
N ALA A 63 -14.43 5.71 -0.25
CA ALA A 63 -13.90 5.22 1.00
C ALA A 63 -12.67 6.03 1.43
N THR A 64 -12.52 6.20 2.74
CA THR A 64 -11.30 6.76 3.34
C THR A 64 -10.43 5.62 3.85
N LEU A 65 -9.23 5.51 3.29
CA LEU A 65 -8.21 4.56 3.69
C LEU A 65 -7.31 5.25 4.72
N ARG A 66 -7.38 4.78 5.96
CA ARG A 66 -6.54 5.30 7.05
C ARG A 66 -5.06 4.98 6.83
N ALA A 67 -4.19 5.77 7.44
CA ALA A 67 -2.76 5.45 7.51
C ALA A 67 -2.52 4.12 8.27
N VAL A 68 -1.59 3.32 7.75
CA VAL A 68 -1.22 2.01 8.29
C VAL A 68 0.27 1.98 8.59
N PRO A 69 0.69 1.66 9.84
CA PRO A 69 2.11 1.64 10.20
C PRO A 69 2.94 0.69 9.33
N GLY A 70 4.13 1.12 8.92
CA GLY A 70 5.11 0.28 8.23
C GLY A 70 5.93 -0.58 9.19
N GLY A 71 6.63 -1.57 8.64
CA GLY A 71 7.54 -2.45 9.36
C GLY A 71 6.85 -3.39 10.36
N THR A 72 5.55 -3.65 10.19
CA THR A 72 4.76 -4.53 11.06
C THR A 72 3.70 -5.30 10.28
N LYS A 73 3.38 -6.50 10.77
CA LYS A 73 2.22 -7.29 10.33
C LYS A 73 0.95 -7.03 11.13
N ALA A 74 1.06 -6.25 12.22
CA ALA A 74 -0.09 -5.89 13.04
C ALA A 74 -0.93 -4.85 12.31
N MET A 75 -2.06 -5.29 11.76
CA MET A 75 -2.97 -4.44 10.99
C MET A 75 -4.08 -3.88 11.88
N PRO A 76 -4.48 -2.62 11.69
CA PRO A 76 -5.65 -2.09 12.37
C PRO A 76 -6.94 -2.81 11.95
N ALA A 77 -8.00 -2.71 12.76
CA ALA A 77 -9.31 -3.28 12.41
C ALA A 77 -9.79 -2.79 11.04
N GLY A 78 -10.35 -3.72 10.24
CA GLY A 78 -10.78 -3.46 8.86
C GLY A 78 -9.65 -3.42 7.82
N VAL A 79 -8.41 -3.58 8.24
CA VAL A 79 -7.22 -3.61 7.38
C VAL A 79 -6.60 -5.01 7.42
N PHE A 80 -6.04 -5.45 6.30
CA PHE A 80 -5.29 -6.70 6.20
C PHE A 80 -4.01 -6.50 5.39
N LEU A 81 -3.01 -7.33 5.70
CA LEU A 81 -1.78 -7.39 4.91
C LEU A 81 -2.01 -8.35 3.75
N GLU A 82 -2.18 -7.82 2.54
CA GLU A 82 -2.34 -8.66 1.33
C GLU A 82 -1.01 -9.30 0.94
N ALA A 83 0.08 -8.52 1.02
CA ALA A 83 1.43 -9.03 0.86
C ALA A 83 2.44 -8.12 1.56
N LYS A 84 3.46 -8.72 2.18
CA LYS A 84 4.62 -7.96 2.68
C LYS A 84 5.44 -7.39 1.53
N ASN A 85 6.28 -6.39 1.84
CA ASN A 85 7.28 -5.88 0.90
C ASN A 85 8.27 -6.96 0.45
N ARG A 86 8.91 -6.71 -0.69
CA ARG A 86 9.91 -7.61 -1.29
C ARG A 86 11.35 -7.18 -1.04
N ALA A 87 11.59 -6.24 -0.12
CA ALA A 87 12.94 -5.82 0.20
C ALA A 87 13.71 -6.96 0.89
N THR A 88 15.02 -6.99 0.66
CA THR A 88 15.91 -8.05 1.15
C THR A 88 17.02 -7.45 2.03
N GLY A 89 17.78 -8.32 2.71
CA GLY A 89 18.91 -7.90 3.55
C GLY A 89 18.51 -6.93 4.66
N GLY A 90 19.35 -5.93 4.92
CA GLY A 90 19.13 -4.92 5.96
C GLY A 90 17.99 -3.92 5.71
N TRP A 91 17.18 -4.14 4.67
CA TRP A 91 15.97 -3.38 4.34
C TRP A 91 14.70 -4.23 4.46
N ALA A 92 14.85 -5.54 4.62
CA ALA A 92 13.73 -6.44 4.83
C ALA A 92 12.97 -6.05 6.11
N SER A 93 11.66 -5.97 6.01
CA SER A 93 10.78 -5.68 7.14
C SER A 93 9.45 -6.40 6.98
N GLU A 94 8.69 -6.53 8.07
CA GLU A 94 7.33 -7.05 7.99
C GLU A 94 6.38 -6.01 7.38
N GLY A 95 5.34 -6.46 6.69
CA GLY A 95 4.31 -5.58 6.14
C GLY A 95 4.81 -4.56 5.11
N TYR A 96 4.32 -3.32 5.21
CA TYR A 96 4.72 -2.21 4.35
C TYR A 96 6.12 -1.69 4.69
N LEU A 97 6.96 -1.47 3.69
CA LEU A 97 8.25 -0.79 3.80
C LEU A 97 8.07 0.71 3.48
N PRO A 98 8.20 1.62 4.46
CA PRO A 98 8.25 3.05 4.17
C PRO A 98 9.43 3.42 3.26
N PRO A 99 9.40 4.57 2.57
CA PRO A 99 10.51 5.06 1.76
C PRO A 99 11.85 4.92 2.48
N CYS A 100 12.80 4.25 1.83
CA CYS A 100 14.05 3.82 2.45
C CYS A 100 15.26 4.04 1.52
N SER A 101 15.14 5.02 0.63
CA SER A 101 16.18 5.46 -0.30
C SER A 101 17.31 6.25 0.38
N GLY A 102 17.10 6.76 1.60
CA GLY A 102 18.06 7.60 2.31
C GLY A 102 18.09 9.05 1.83
N GLY A 103 17.02 9.56 1.21
CA GLY A 103 16.96 10.93 0.72
C GLY A 103 17.47 11.11 -0.72
N ASN A 104 17.63 10.02 -1.47
CA ASN A 104 18.19 10.03 -2.83
C ASN A 104 17.19 10.47 -3.91
N GLY A 105 15.98 10.91 -3.54
CA GLY A 105 15.01 11.48 -4.47
C GLY A 105 14.21 10.44 -5.25
N ASN A 106 14.06 9.23 -4.70
CA ASN A 106 13.28 8.15 -5.31
C ASN A 106 11.81 8.56 -5.46
N MET A 107 11.17 8.13 -6.54
CA MET A 107 9.77 8.43 -6.85
C MET A 107 8.85 7.29 -6.42
N TYR A 108 7.87 7.62 -5.60
CA TYR A 108 6.91 6.65 -5.05
C TYR A 108 5.52 6.85 -5.65
N PHE A 109 4.85 5.74 -5.90
CA PHE A 109 3.46 5.73 -6.37
C PHE A 109 2.70 4.57 -5.73
N ALA A 110 1.37 4.66 -5.76
CA ALA A 110 0.49 3.58 -5.37
C ALA A 110 -0.44 3.21 -6.53
N ASP A 111 -0.54 1.91 -6.82
CA ASP A 111 -1.64 1.37 -7.61
C ASP A 111 -2.77 0.98 -6.66
N VAL A 112 -3.94 1.57 -6.85
CA VAL A 112 -5.13 1.39 -6.02
C VAL A 112 -6.11 0.53 -6.80
N LYS A 113 -6.40 -0.66 -6.29
CA LYS A 113 -7.26 -1.66 -6.93
C LYS A 113 -8.54 -1.83 -6.12
N ALA A 114 -9.68 -1.55 -6.73
CA ALA A 114 -10.97 -1.93 -6.19
C ALA A 114 -11.28 -3.36 -6.63
N VAL A 115 -11.51 -4.23 -5.65
CA VAL A 115 -11.65 -5.66 -5.90
C VAL A 115 -12.90 -6.20 -5.23
N TYR A 116 -13.41 -7.27 -5.82
CA TYR A 116 -14.12 -8.26 -5.05
C TYR A 116 -13.09 -9.28 -4.54
N LYS A 117 -12.81 -9.26 -3.24
CA LYS A 117 -11.93 -10.21 -2.57
C LYS A 117 -12.76 -11.39 -2.08
N ALA A 118 -12.34 -12.58 -2.47
CA ALA A 118 -12.96 -13.83 -2.02
C ALA A 118 -12.93 -13.93 -0.49
N LYS A 119 -14.04 -14.40 0.10
CA LYS A 119 -14.21 -14.58 1.55
C LYS A 119 -14.17 -16.05 1.99
N SER A 120 -14.25 -16.99 1.06
CA SER A 120 -14.23 -18.42 1.32
C SER A 120 -13.49 -19.17 0.23
N ASP A 121 -13.05 -20.38 0.57
CA ASP A 121 -12.47 -21.31 -0.39
C ASP A 121 -13.52 -21.66 -1.47
N GLY A 122 -13.09 -21.63 -2.74
CA GLY A 122 -13.98 -21.83 -3.90
C GLY A 122 -14.49 -20.55 -4.56
N GLU A 123 -14.24 -19.39 -3.95
CA GLU A 123 -14.57 -18.09 -4.55
C GLU A 123 -13.35 -17.44 -5.20
N ALA A 124 -13.53 -16.85 -6.38
CA ALA A 124 -12.46 -16.16 -7.10
C ALA A 124 -12.46 -14.67 -6.75
N SER A 125 -11.28 -14.14 -6.39
CA SER A 125 -11.08 -12.69 -6.30
C SER A 125 -11.09 -12.07 -7.70
N LYS A 126 -11.67 -10.88 -7.85
CA LYS A 126 -11.82 -10.17 -9.13
C LYS A 126 -11.40 -8.73 -9.00
N LEU A 127 -10.58 -8.26 -9.94
CA LEU A 127 -10.31 -6.83 -10.13
C LEU A 127 -11.52 -6.18 -10.80
N LEU A 128 -12.02 -5.09 -10.22
CA LEU A 128 -13.20 -4.38 -10.75
C LEU A 128 -12.84 -3.00 -11.29
N ALA A 129 -11.90 -2.32 -10.66
CA ALA A 129 -11.35 -1.07 -11.15
C ALA A 129 -9.93 -0.86 -10.59
N GLN A 130 -9.14 -0.01 -11.25
CA GLN A 130 -7.85 0.39 -10.75
C GLN A 130 -7.55 1.85 -11.10
N GLY A 131 -6.71 2.48 -10.29
CA GLY A 131 -6.14 3.80 -10.55
C GLY A 131 -4.75 3.91 -9.96
N ARG A 132 -4.04 4.99 -10.30
CA ARG A 132 -2.69 5.28 -9.78
C ARG A 132 -2.68 6.62 -9.07
N ILE A 133 -1.92 6.69 -7.98
CA ILE A 133 -1.66 7.90 -7.21
C ILE A 133 -0.16 8.10 -7.08
N ASP A 134 0.33 9.27 -7.49
CA ASP A 134 1.71 9.66 -7.22
C ASP A 134 1.86 10.12 -5.76
N LEU A 135 2.76 9.48 -5.03
CA LEU A 135 2.98 9.75 -3.60
C LEU A 135 4.10 10.77 -3.37
N GLY A 136 4.88 11.06 -4.42
CA GLY A 136 5.96 12.04 -4.40
C GLY A 136 7.33 11.40 -4.24
N LYS A 137 8.30 12.22 -3.78
CA LYS A 137 9.71 11.86 -3.71
C LYS A 137 10.25 11.80 -2.28
N TYR A 138 11.18 10.87 -2.03
CA TYR A 138 12.04 10.79 -0.84
C TYR A 138 13.48 10.46 -1.26
#